data_AF-A0A2P9GYB7-F1
#
_entry.id   AF-A0A2P9GYB7-F1
#
_cell.length_a   1.000
_cell.length_b   1.000
_cell.length_c   1.000
_cell.angle_alpha   90.00
_cell.angle_beta   90.00
_cell.angle_gamma   90.00
#
_symmetry.space_group_name_H-M   'P 1'
#
loop_
_entity.id
_entity.type
_entity.pdbx_description
1 polymer ?
#
loop_
_entity_poly.entity_id
_entity_poly.type
_entity_poly.pdbx_seq_one_letter_code
_entity_poly.pdbx_strand_id
1 'polypeptide(L)' 'MEGLGIGARFILGRRRSLRAGARELIGYPVVLHDCSAEHSMRLQEIGLGRERGLGCGIFVPHKKIGGTE' A
#
# COMPACT_ATOMS: atom_id res chain seq x y z
N MET A 1 7.87 -4.98 5.89
CA MET A 1 7.60 -3.65 6.50
C MET A 1 8.50 -3.33 7.69
N GLU A 2 9.44 -4.21 8.04
CA GLU A 2 10.35 -4.08 9.17
C GLU A 2 11.16 -2.77 9.20
N GLY A 3 11.62 -2.30 8.03
CA GLY A 3 12.31 -1.00 7.92
C GLY A 3 11.43 0.24 8.19
N LEU A 4 10.10 0.09 8.25
CA LEU A 4 9.15 1.15 8.64
C LEU A 4 8.66 0.97 10.08
N GLY A 5 9.06 -0.11 10.76
CA GLY A 5 8.53 -0.48 12.09
C GLY A 5 7.06 -0.87 12.07
N ILE A 6 6.52 -1.30 10.92
CA ILE A 6 5.10 -1.58 10.74
C ILE A 6 4.89 -3.09 10.71
N GLY A 7 4.15 -3.60 11.69
CA GLY A 7 3.71 -4.99 11.75
C GLY A 7 2.42 -5.17 10.96
N ALA A 8 2.51 -5.78 9.78
CA ALA A 8 1.38 -6.36 9.06
C ALA A 8 1.86 -7.38 8.02
N ARG A 9 0.94 -8.24 7.59
CA ARG A 9 1.13 -9.11 6.43
C ARG A 9 0.64 -8.40 5.17
N PHE A 10 1.10 -8.87 4.01
CA PHE A 10 0.73 -8.26 2.74
C PHE A 10 0.49 -9.30 1.65
N ILE A 11 -0.41 -8.96 0.73
CA ILE A 11 -0.68 -9.67 -0.50
C ILE A 11 -0.17 -8.79 -1.64
N LEU A 12 0.73 -9.33 -2.45
CA LEU A 12 1.27 -8.65 -3.62
C LEU A 12 0.35 -8.90 -4.81
N GLY A 13 -0.11 -7.83 -5.45
CA GLY A 13 -0.88 -7.91 -6.69
C GLY A 13 0.02 -8.04 -7.93
N ARG A 14 -0.62 -8.02 -9.10
CA ARG A 14 0.08 -8.10 -10.38
C ARG A 14 0.88 -6.83 -10.68
N ARG A 15 2.01 -6.98 -11.38
CA ARG A 15 2.79 -5.86 -11.92
C ARG A 15 1.89 -4.90 -12.70
N ARG A 16 2.06 -3.60 -12.47
CA ARG A 16 1.40 -2.52 -13.20
C ARG A 16 2.47 -1.58 -13.74
N SER A 17 2.21 -1.02 -14.92
CA SER A 17 2.94 0.12 -15.45
C SER A 17 2.05 1.36 -15.48
N LEU A 18 2.63 2.51 -15.22
CA LEU A 18 2.02 3.82 -15.32
C LEU A 18 2.95 4.73 -16.13
N ARG A 19 2.42 5.41 -17.13
CA ARG A 19 3.19 6.41 -17.89
C ARG A 19 3.02 7.78 -17.24
N ALA A 20 4.14 8.38 -16.83
CA ALA A 20 4.21 9.72 -16.25
C ALA A 20 5.05 10.62 -17.18
N GLY A 21 4.40 11.19 -18.19
CA GLY A 21 5.07 11.94 -19.27
C GLY A 21 6.00 11.05 -20.09
N ALA A 22 7.29 11.37 -20.09
CA ALA A 22 8.33 10.60 -20.78
C ALA A 22 8.83 9.38 -20.00
N ARG A 23 8.44 9.23 -18.72
CA ARG A 23 8.90 8.14 -17.84
C ARG A 23 7.84 7.04 -17.76
N GLU A 24 8.28 5.79 -17.73
CA GLU A 24 7.45 4.66 -17.33
C GLU A 24 7.77 4.29 -15.87
N LEU A 25 6.73 4.18 -15.05
CA LEU A 25 6.81 3.74 -13.67
C LEU A 25 6.27 2.32 -13.59
N ILE A 26 7.03 1.45 -12.92
CA ILE A 26 6.63 0.08 -12.65
C ILE A 26 6.36 -0.05 -11.16
N GLY A 27 5.22 -0.64 -10.82
CA GLY A 27 4.83 -0.87 -9.43
C GLY A 27 4.00 -2.13 -9.26
N TYR A 28 3.77 -2.46 -8.00
CA TYR A 28 2.93 -3.58 -7.59
C TYR A 28 1.94 -3.06 -6.55
N PRO A 29 0.62 -3.18 -6.77
CA PRO A 29 -0.34 -2.88 -5.73
C PRO A 29 -0.18 -3.90 -4.60
N VAL A 30 -0.30 -3.44 -3.36
CA VAL A 30 -0.24 -4.29 -2.18
C VAL A 30 -1.49 -4.10 -1.34
N VAL A 31 -2.01 -5.19 -0.81
CA VAL A 31 -3.07 -5.16 0.21
C VAL A 31 -2.43 -5.59 1.52
N LEU A 32 -2.66 -4.84 2.58
CA LEU A 32 -2.17 -5.16 3.92
C LEU A 32 -3.30 -5.75 4.77
N HIS A 33 -2.98 -6.79 5.53
CA HIS A 33 -3.88 -7.42 6.48
C HIS A 33 -3.13 -7.78 7.76
N ASP A 34 -3.88 -8.12 8.82
CA ASP A 34 -3.34 -8.30 10.17
C ASP A 34 -2.52 -7.07 10.64
N CYS A 35 -2.99 -5.88 10.27
CA CYS A 35 -2.39 -4.59 10.61
C CYS A 35 -3.14 -3.99 11.79
N SER A 36 -2.41 -3.47 12.80
CA SER A 36 -3.06 -2.71 13.87
C SER A 36 -3.66 -1.41 13.33
N ALA A 37 -4.64 -0.85 14.03
CA ALA A 37 -5.24 0.44 13.64
C ALA A 37 -4.19 1.55 13.57
N GLU A 38 -3.28 1.62 14.54
CA GLU A 38 -2.16 2.58 14.57
C GLU A 38 -1.25 2.45 13.35
N HIS A 39 -0.83 1.22 13.04
CA HIS A 39 0.00 0.94 11.87
C HIS A 39 -0.72 1.26 10.55
N SER A 40 -2.01 0.95 10.46
CA SER A 40 -2.84 1.28 9.32
C SER A 40 -2.95 2.78 9.09
N MET A 41 -3.16 3.56 10.16
CA MET A 41 -3.19 5.02 10.09
C MET A 41 -1.84 5.58 9.67
N ARG A 42 -0.75 5.13 10.31
CA ARG A 42 0.60 5.56 9.96
C ARG A 42 0.94 5.29 8.49
N LEU A 43 0.53 4.15 7.93
CA LEU A 43 0.71 3.84 6.51
C LEU A 43 -0.07 4.76 5.58
N GLN A 44 -1.28 5.16 5.96
CA GLN A 44 -2.09 6.09 5.17
C GLN A 44 -1.46 7.49 5.18
N GLU A 45 -0.85 7.90 6.29
CA GLU A 45 -0.15 9.18 6.41
C GLU A 45 1.15 9.22 5.60
N ILE A 46 2.00 8.18 5.71
CA ILE A 46 3.36 8.21 5.13
C ILE A 46 3.44 7.57 3.74
N GLY A 47 2.50 6.68 3.40
CA GLY A 47 2.52 5.85 2.19
C GLY A 47 3.64 4.81 2.17
N LEU A 48 3.87 4.18 1.01
CA LEU A 48 4.98 3.23 0.79
C LEU A 48 5.67 3.48 -0.54
N GLY A 49 7.00 3.57 -0.52
CA GLY A 49 7.79 3.75 -1.73
C GLY A 49 7.87 5.21 -2.20
N ARG A 50 7.95 5.41 -3.51
CA ARG A 50 8.24 6.70 -4.17
C ARG A 50 7.06 7.19 -5.01
N GLU A 51 7.21 8.39 -5.59
CA GLU A 51 6.25 8.98 -6.54
C GLU A 51 4.81 9.14 -5.99
N ARG A 52 4.67 9.44 -4.68
CA ARG A 52 3.36 9.69 -4.04
C ARG A 52 2.56 10.84 -4.66
N GLY A 53 3.25 11.88 -5.14
CA GLY A 53 2.61 12.98 -5.88
C GLY A 53 1.98 12.57 -7.20
N LEU A 54 2.30 11.37 -7.71
CA LEU A 54 1.68 10.77 -8.90
C LEU A 54 0.62 9.70 -8.53
N GLY A 55 0.24 9.61 -7.25
CA GLY A 55 -0.73 8.64 -6.75
C GLY A 55 -0.18 7.24 -6.45
N CYS A 56 1.15 7.03 -6.54
CA CYS A 56 1.78 5.74 -6.23
C CYS A 56 2.03 5.58 -4.73
N GLY A 57 1.93 4.36 -4.21
CA GLY A 57 2.27 4.08 -2.81
C GLY A 57 1.30 4.67 -1.78
N ILE A 58 0.12 5.10 -2.22
CA ILE A 58 -0.93 5.62 -1.36
C ILE A 58 -1.76 4.45 -0.80
N PHE A 59 -1.99 4.45 0.51
CA PHE A 59 -2.91 3.52 1.15
C PHE A 59 -4.25 4.19 1.37
N VAL A 60 -5.31 3.44 1.10
CA VAL A 60 -6.68 3.83 1.42
C VAL A 60 -7.30 2.74 2.29
N PRO A 61 -8.23 3.08 3.20
CA PRO A 61 -8.96 2.09 3.96
C PRO A 61 -9.65 1.11 3.02
N HIS A 62 -9.25 -0.15 3.07
CA HIS A 62 -9.89 -1.20 2.29
C HIS A 62 -10.82 -2.00 3.20
N LYS A 63 -12.12 -1.67 3.16
CA LYS A 63 -13.13 -2.38 3.95
C LYS A 63 -13.50 -3.68 3.24
N LYS A 64 -12.92 -4.82 3.68
CA LYS A 64 -13.52 -6.17 3.85
C LYS A 64 -12.44 -7.26 3.99
N ILE A 65 -12.39 -7.90 5.15
CA ILE A 65 -12.45 -9.36 5.22
C ILE A 65 -13.65 -9.63 6.12
N GLY A 66 -14.79 -10.02 5.54
CA GLY A 66 -15.92 -10.49 6.32
C GLY A 66 -15.57 -11.89 6.84
N GLY A 67 -15.16 -11.98 8.10
CA GLY A 67 -15.24 -13.20 8.88
C GLY A 67 -16.59 -13.19 9.58
N THR A 68 -17.44 -14.14 9.21
CA THR A 68 -18.73 -14.47 9.80
C THR A 68 -18.67 -14.55 11.32
N GLU A 69 -19.66 -13.95 12.01
CA GLU A 69 -20.19 -14.49 13.27
C GLU A 69 -21.34 -15.45 12.93
#